data_AF-A0A971P122-F1
#
_entry.id   AF-A0A971P122-F1
#
_cell.length_a   1.000
_cell.length_b   1.000
_cell.length_c   1.000
_cell.angle_alpha   90.00
_cell.angle_beta   90.00
_cell.angle_gamma   90.00
#
_symmetry.space_group_name_H-M   'P 1'
#
loop_
_entity.id
_entity.type
_entity.pdbx_description
1 polymer ?
#
loop_
_entity_poly.entity_id
_entity_poly.type
_entity_poly.pdbx_seq_one_letter_code
_entity_poly.pdbx_strand_id
1 'polypeptide(L)' 'MATEKGATTVNYSMRINAQLLKKFRFVAENNMRTANKEIELLMRQHVQQYEQAHGEISADQLVDK' A
#
# COMPACT_ATOMS: atom_id res chain seq x y z
N MET A 1 6.90 27.31 11.97
CA MET A 1 6.99 27.23 10.49
C MET A 1 6.39 25.91 10.06
N ALA A 2 5.43 25.99 9.12
CA ALA A 2 4.80 24.91 8.35
C ALA A 2 4.24 23.70 9.10
N THR A 3 2.91 23.71 9.23
CA THR A 3 2.03 22.58 9.56
C THR A 3 2.03 21.55 8.42
N GLU A 4 2.62 20.37 8.61
CA GLU A 4 2.27 19.20 7.80
C GLU A 4 1.07 18.52 8.46
N LYS A 5 -0.10 18.65 7.83
CA LYS A 5 -1.33 17.90 8.15
C LYS A 5 -0.95 16.43 8.33
N GLY A 6 -1.11 15.91 9.55
CA GLY A 6 -0.84 14.52 9.86
C GLY A 6 -1.60 13.60 8.91
N ALA A 7 -0.87 12.87 8.08
CA ALA A 7 -1.44 11.78 7.32
C ALA A 7 -2.07 10.81 8.32
N THR A 8 -3.37 10.55 8.18
CA THR A 8 -4.08 9.57 9.01
C THR A 8 -3.55 8.19 8.66
N THR A 9 -2.53 7.73 9.38
CA THR A 9 -1.97 6.39 9.19
C THR A 9 -2.95 5.36 9.71
N VAL A 10 -3.48 4.53 8.81
CA VAL A 10 -4.37 3.41 9.16
C VAL A 10 -3.52 2.16 9.38
N ASN A 11 -3.72 1.50 10.52
CA ASN A 11 -3.13 0.19 10.79
C ASN A 11 -4.07 -0.90 10.25
N TYR A 12 -3.60 -1.67 9.27
CA TYR A 12 -4.37 -2.77 8.71
C TYR A 12 -3.68 -4.11 8.98
N SER A 13 -4.40 -5.03 9.63
CA SER A 13 -3.93 -6.40 9.86
C SER A 13 -4.48 -7.32 8.77
N MET A 14 -3.63 -7.69 7.81
CA MET A 14 -4.00 -8.64 6.74
C MET A 14 -3.66 -10.08 7.15
N ARG A 15 -4.59 -11.02 6.91
CA ARG A 15 -4.30 -12.46 7.03
C ARG A 15 -3.59 -12.92 5.77
N ILE A 16 -2.32 -13.28 5.90
CA ILE A 16 -1.50 -13.82 4.80
C ILE A 16 -0.78 -15.08 5.25
N ASN A 17 -0.39 -15.90 4.28
CA ASN A 17 0.40 -17.10 4.56
C ASN A 17 1.77 -16.71 5.15
N ALA A 18 2.18 -17.38 6.22
CA ALA A 18 3.44 -17.10 6.92
C ALA A 18 4.68 -17.24 6.01
N GLN A 19 4.68 -18.20 5.07
CA GLN A 19 5.78 -18.37 4.11
C GLN A 19 5.83 -17.21 3.11
N LEU A 20 4.67 -16.71 2.67
CA LEU A 20 4.60 -15.55 1.80
C LEU A 20 5.15 -14.30 2.51
N LEU A 21 4.78 -14.08 3.78
CA LEU A 21 5.32 -12.96 4.57
C LEU A 21 6.85 -13.04 4.71
N LYS A 22 7.41 -14.24 4.89
CA LYS A 22 8.87 -14.43 4.96
C LYS A 22 9.56 -14.06 3.65
N LYS A 23 9.05 -14.54 2.51
CA LYS A 23 9.57 -14.19 1.19
C LYS A 23 9.46 -12.68 0.94
N PHE A 24 8.34 -12.08 1.33
CA PHE A 24 8.11 -10.65 1.19
C PHE A 24 9.10 -9.82 2.01
N ARG A 25 9.35 -10.19 3.27
CA ARG A 25 10.36 -9.53 4.11
C ARG A 25 11.75 -9.63 3.50
N PHE A 26 12.12 -10.79 2.96
CA PHE A 26 13.40 -10.98 2.27
C PHE A 26 13.53 -10.02 1.07
N VAL A 27 12.50 -9.87 0.25
CA VAL A 27 12.52 -8.91 -0.89
C VAL A 27 12.62 -7.47 -0.40
N ALA A 28 11.84 -7.10 0.62
CA ALA A 28 11.87 -5.75 1.17
C ALA A 28 13.25 -5.38 1.76
N GLU A 29 13.89 -6.31 2.47
CA GLU A 29 15.26 -6.14 2.99
C GLU A 29 16.27 -5.93 1.87
N ASN A 30 16.18 -6.70 0.78
CA ASN A 30 17.02 -6.50 -0.41
C ASN A 30 16.82 -5.13 -1.06
N ASN A 31 15.60 -4.59 -1.01
CA ASN A 31 15.26 -3.26 -1.53
C ASN A 31 15.59 -2.12 -0.55
N MET A 32 16.25 -2.40 0.58
CA MET A 32 16.53 -1.47 1.69
C MET A 32 15.28 -0.74 2.20
N ARG A 33 14.12 -1.42 2.14
CA ARG A 33 12.82 -0.88 2.53
C ARG A 33 12.25 -1.72 3.66
N THR A 34 11.44 -1.08 4.51
CA THR A 34 10.62 -1.85 5.44
C THR A 34 9.53 -2.59 4.65
N ALA A 35 9.10 -3.74 5.15
CA ALA A 35 7.98 -4.48 4.56
C ALA A 35 6.75 -3.58 4.36
N ASN A 36 6.49 -2.66 5.29
CA ASN A 36 5.37 -1.72 5.20
C ASN A 36 5.56 -0.67 4.07
N LYS A 37 6.78 -0.18 3.86
CA LYS A 37 7.06 0.78 2.78
C LYS A 37 7.05 0.12 1.41
N GLU A 38 7.44 -1.15 1.35
CA GLU A 38 7.35 -1.97 0.14
C GLU A 38 5.89 -2.26 -0.23
N ILE A 39 5.06 -2.64 0.76
CA ILE A 39 3.66 -2.95 0.48
C ILE A 39 2.87 -1.68 0.08
N GLU A 40 3.19 -0.53 0.66
CA GLU A 40 2.63 0.75 0.25
C GLU A 40 2.94 1.06 -1.22
N LEU A 41 4.19 0.85 -1.65
CA LEU A 41 4.60 1.07 -3.04
C LEU A 41 3.84 0.12 -3.99
N LEU A 42 3.74 -1.17 -3.64
CA LEU A 42 3.01 -2.15 -4.42
C LEU A 42 1.52 -1.80 -4.53
N MET A 43 0.90 -1.34 -3.42
CA MET A 43 -0.49 -0.89 -3.44
C MET A 43 -0.69 0.28 -4.40
N ARG A 44 0.19 1.30 -4.35
CA ARG A 44 0.12 2.46 -5.26
C ARG A 44 0.26 2.05 -6.73
N GLN A 45 1.24 1.19 -7.03
CA GLN A 45 1.45 0.67 -8.38
C GLN A 45 0.25 -0.14 -8.86
N HIS A 46 -0.31 -0.98 -8.00
CA HIS A 46 -1.48 -1.79 -8.34
C HIS A 46 -2.71 -0.91 -8.63
N VAL A 47 -2.97 0.10 -7.80
CA VAL A 47 -4.06 1.06 -8.03
C VAL A 47 -3.85 1.79 -9.35
N GLN A 48 -2.66 2.31 -9.63
CA GLN A 48 -2.37 3.01 -10.87
C GLN A 48 -2.57 2.10 -12.10
N GLN A 49 -2.10 0.85 -12.03
CA GLN A 49 -2.30 -0.13 -13.12
C GLN A 49 -3.78 -0.46 -13.30
N TYR A 50 -4.53 -0.57 -12.21
CA TYR A 50 -5.96 -0.81 -12.25
C TYR A 50 -6.69 0.36 -12.91
N GLU A 51 -6.38 1.59 -12.52
CA GLU A 51 -6.96 2.82 -13.08
C GLU A 51 -6.64 2.97 -14.58
N GLN A 52 -5.43 2.61 -15.00
CA GLN A 52 -5.07 2.62 -16.43
C GLN A 52 -5.87 1.60 -17.24
N ALA A 53 -6.20 0.44 -16.65
CA ALA A 53 -6.92 -0.63 -17.34
C ALA A 53 -8.46 -0.46 -17.30
N HIS A 54 -9.02 0.12 -16.23
CA HIS A 54 -10.47 0.16 -15.98
C HIS A 54 -11.04 1.59 -15.94
N GLY A 55 -10.21 2.62 -15.97
CA GLY A 55 -10.59 4.02 -15.77
C GLY A 55 -10.32 4.50 -14.34
N GLU A 56 -10.19 5.81 -14.15
CA GLU A 56 -9.88 6.44 -12.85
C GLU A 56 -10.92 6.07 -11.77
N ILE A 57 -10.43 5.75 -10.57
CA ILE A 57 -11.31 5.50 -9.44
C ILE A 57 -11.82 6.85 -8.95
N SER A 58 -13.08 7.16 -9.27
CA SER A 58 -13.71 8.41 -8.86
C SER A 58 -13.94 8.44 -7.34
N ALA A 59 -13.80 9.63 -6.73
CA ALA A 59 -13.98 9.81 -5.29
C ALA A 59 -15.37 9.39 -4.78
N ASP A 60 -16.40 9.45 -5.64
CA ASP A 60 -17.75 8.93 -5.37
C ASP A 60 -17.80 7.42 -5.10
N GLN A 61 -16.79 6.66 -5.54
CA GLN A 61 -16.69 5.21 -5.30
C GLN A 61 -15.91 4.87 -4.02
N LEU A 62 -15.20 5.83 -3.43
CA LEU A 62 -14.37 5.66 -2.24
C LEU A 62 -15.17 5.91 -0.95
N VAL A 63 -16.37 5.32 -0.84
CA VAL A 63 -17.18 5.41 0.37
C VAL A 63 -16.71 4.35 1.37
N ASP A 64 -16.26 4.78 2.55
CA ASP A 64 -16.01 3.89 3.69
C ASP A 64 -17.28 3.08 3.98
N LYS A 65 -17.22 1.77 3.73
CA LYS A 65 -18.26 0.81 4.11
C LYS A 65 -17.95 0.17 5.46
#